data_AF-A0A016S3P5-F1
#
_entry.id   AF-A0A016S3P5-F1
#
_cell.length_a   1.000
_cell.length_b   1.000
_cell.length_c   1.000
_cell.angle_alpha   90.00
_cell.angle_beta   90.00
_cell.angle_gamma   90.00
#
_symmetry.space_group_name_H-M   'P 1'
#
loop_
_entity.id
_entity.type
_entity.pdbx_description
1 polymer ?
#
loop_
_entity_poly.entity_id
_entity_poly.type
_entity_poly.pdbx_seq_one_letter_code
_entity_poly.pdbx_strand_id
1 'polypeptide(L)'
;MRPRKFNYFGLFSEDMQGYAVFSTANLFIAKVVICCGHVVIAFNRFTAFYLPFKHDQIWAKSVVFGSILSLWGMFIVALLPVIIIYRNSAKLVRMENGILRLLSGEITTYYSYLCRITYVFTVVVCSICYLCSYLKARKSMHRNASLEKRLFICAVASSFPFCIEVVRTTLENFSFRRNEDFSSFLAEFGFYEMEAMATVSVWLQLLINKNVRALIVKELIGPKENHGKGTVTSSLHKF
;
A
#
# COMPACT_ATOMS: atom_id res chain seq x y z
N MET A 1 11.86 -1.07 5.46
CA MET A 1 13.04 -1.72 6.10
C MET A 1 13.76 -2.48 5.00
N ARG A 2 15.06 -2.26 4.82
CA ARG A 2 15.81 -2.82 3.69
C ARG A 2 16.24 -4.28 3.93
N PRO A 3 16.24 -5.13 2.88
CA PRO A 3 16.68 -6.52 2.95
C PRO A 3 18.19 -6.66 3.13
N ARG A 4 18.95 -5.65 2.70
CA ARG A 4 20.38 -5.52 2.90
C ARG A 4 20.66 -4.37 3.86
N LYS A 5 21.53 -4.62 4.83
CA LYS A 5 22.09 -3.58 5.69
C LYS A 5 23.59 -3.53 5.50
N PHE A 6 24.06 -2.35 5.10
CA PHE A 6 25.48 -2.05 5.17
C PHE A 6 25.83 -1.83 6.64
N ASN A 7 26.64 -2.72 7.19
CA ASN A 7 26.95 -2.72 8.62
C ASN A 7 28.12 -1.78 8.94
N TYR A 8 28.08 -0.54 8.43
CA TYR A 8 29.20 0.42 8.52
C TYR A 8 29.65 0.70 9.96
N PHE A 9 28.76 0.50 10.95
CA PHE A 9 29.02 0.76 12.37
C PHE A 9 28.90 -0.47 13.27
N GLY A 10 28.82 -1.69 12.72
CA GLY A 10 28.65 -2.90 13.53
C GLY A 10 27.29 -3.00 14.25
N LEU A 11 26.33 -2.13 13.92
CA LEU A 11 25.00 -2.04 14.56
C LEU A 11 24.12 -3.27 14.34
N PHE A 12 24.44 -4.13 13.37
CA PHE A 12 23.69 -5.35 13.08
C PHE A 12 24.60 -6.58 13.18
N SER A 13 24.08 -7.67 13.76
CA SER A 13 24.77 -8.96 13.86
C SER A 13 23.86 -10.10 13.43
N GLU A 14 24.45 -11.27 13.17
CA GLU A 14 23.72 -12.49 12.81
C GLU A 14 22.84 -12.99 13.96
N ASP A 15 23.23 -12.71 15.20
CA ASP A 15 22.50 -13.09 16.42
C ASP A 15 21.19 -12.32 16.65
N MET A 16 20.87 -11.34 15.79
CA MET A 16 19.65 -10.52 15.90
C MET A 16 18.41 -11.21 15.33
N GLN A 17 18.13 -12.44 15.74
CA GLN A 17 17.00 -13.23 15.24
C GLN A 17 15.65 -12.52 15.43
N GLY A 18 15.41 -11.91 16.60
CA GLY A 18 14.16 -11.18 16.86
C GLY A 18 13.94 -10.02 15.89
N TYR A 19 15.02 -9.32 15.54
CA TYR A 19 14.98 -8.23 14.56
C TYR A 19 14.72 -8.76 13.13
N ALA A 20 15.30 -9.90 12.77
CA ALA A 20 15.07 -10.57 11.49
C ALA A 20 13.58 -10.95 11.34
N VAL A 21 13.03 -11.63 12.35
CA VAL A 21 11.62 -12.04 12.40
C VAL A 21 10.69 -10.84 12.32
N PHE A 22 10.94 -9.79 13.10
CA PHE A 22 10.17 -8.55 13.05
C PHE A 22 10.21 -7.89 11.67
N SER A 23 11.39 -7.82 11.05
CA SER A 23 11.57 -7.19 9.73
C SER A 23 10.80 -7.94 8.64
N THR A 24 10.88 -9.27 8.64
CA THR A 24 10.12 -10.14 7.73
C THR A 24 8.61 -9.98 7.95
N ALA A 25 8.15 -10.03 9.20
CA ALA A 25 6.75 -9.82 9.56
C ALA A 25 6.20 -8.46 9.10
N ASN A 26 6.95 -7.39 9.36
CA ASN A 26 6.54 -6.03 9.02
C ASN A 26 6.43 -5.83 7.50
N LEU A 27 7.37 -6.38 6.72
CA LEU A 27 7.28 -6.36 5.26
C LEU A 27 5.99 -7.02 4.76
N PHE A 28 5.66 -8.16 5.34
CA PHE A 28 4.51 -8.95 4.96
C PHE A 28 3.18 -8.26 5.33
N ILE A 29 3.11 -7.67 6.52
CA ILE A 29 1.95 -6.88 6.91
C ILE A 29 1.78 -5.68 5.95
N ALA A 30 2.87 -4.96 5.65
CA ALA A 30 2.83 -3.78 4.79
C ALA A 30 2.32 -4.09 3.37
N LYS A 31 2.79 -5.19 2.76
CA LYS A 31 2.35 -5.66 1.44
C LYS A 31 0.82 -5.80 1.35
N VAL A 32 0.24 -6.50 2.32
CA VAL A 32 -1.18 -6.80 2.32
C VAL A 32 -2.02 -5.58 2.69
N VAL A 33 -1.58 -4.76 3.65
CA VAL A 33 -2.25 -3.51 4.01
C VAL A 33 -2.37 -2.58 2.80
N ILE A 34 -1.32 -2.48 1.98
CA ILE A 34 -1.33 -1.68 0.75
C ILE A 34 -2.40 -2.23 -0.22
N CYS A 35 -2.41 -3.54 -0.50
CA CYS A 35 -3.42 -4.18 -1.35
C CYS A 35 -4.85 -3.86 -0.90
N CYS A 36 -5.14 -4.06 0.39
CA CYS A 36 -6.47 -3.83 0.94
C CYS A 36 -6.85 -2.35 0.92
N GLY A 37 -5.90 -1.44 1.16
CA GLY A 37 -6.11 -0.01 0.98
C GLY A 37 -6.58 0.33 -0.43
N HIS A 38 -5.94 -0.23 -1.45
CA HIS A 38 -6.35 -0.03 -2.85
C HIS A 38 -7.76 -0.59 -3.13
N VAL A 39 -8.11 -1.75 -2.58
CA VAL A 39 -9.45 -2.34 -2.70
C VAL A 39 -10.51 -1.46 -2.04
N VAL A 40 -10.27 -0.99 -0.81
CA VAL A 40 -11.19 -0.09 -0.08
C VAL A 40 -11.39 1.21 -0.86
N ILE A 41 -10.32 1.81 -1.39
CA ILE A 41 -10.39 3.02 -2.22
C ILE A 41 -11.21 2.76 -3.50
N ALA A 42 -11.02 1.61 -4.14
CA ALA A 42 -11.76 1.24 -5.33
C ALA A 42 -13.26 1.05 -5.03
N PHE A 43 -13.62 0.42 -3.91
CA PHE A 43 -15.01 0.31 -3.44
C PHE A 43 -15.63 1.65 -3.07
N ASN A 44 -14.87 2.52 -2.40
CA ASN A 44 -15.32 3.87 -2.09
C ASN A 44 -15.71 4.62 -3.35
N ARG A 45 -14.86 4.58 -4.38
CA ARG A 45 -15.17 5.21 -5.67
C ARG A 45 -16.34 4.55 -6.37
N PHE A 46 -16.39 3.22 -6.42
CA PHE A 46 -17.49 2.49 -7.03
C PHE A 46 -18.85 2.88 -6.42
N THR A 47 -18.94 2.89 -5.08
CA THR A 47 -20.16 3.28 -4.38
C THR A 47 -20.51 4.76 -4.58
N ALA A 48 -19.54 5.65 -4.77
CA ALA A 48 -19.82 7.05 -5.11
C ALA A 48 -20.56 7.19 -6.46
N PHE A 49 -20.26 6.33 -7.44
CA PHE A 49 -20.93 6.34 -8.74
C PHE A 49 -22.27 5.61 -8.77
N TYR A 50 -22.40 4.52 -8.01
CA TYR A 50 -23.59 3.67 -8.04
C TYR A 50 -24.63 4.02 -6.98
N LEU A 51 -24.20 4.54 -5.83
CA LEU A 51 -25.04 4.85 -4.67
C LEU A 51 -24.76 6.26 -4.12
N PRO A 52 -24.82 7.34 -4.94
CA PRO A 52 -24.41 8.68 -4.53
C PRO A 52 -25.18 9.19 -3.30
N PHE A 53 -26.49 8.94 -3.22
CA PHE A 53 -27.34 9.40 -2.10
C PHE A 53 -27.09 8.68 -0.78
N LYS A 54 -26.49 7.48 -0.82
CA LYS A 54 -26.15 6.70 0.37
C LYS A 54 -24.65 6.70 0.65
N HIS A 55 -23.86 7.33 -0.21
CA HIS A 55 -22.40 7.26 -0.15
C HIS A 55 -21.86 7.75 1.19
N ASP A 56 -22.32 8.93 1.65
CA ASP A 56 -21.87 9.54 2.91
C ASP A 56 -22.30 8.72 4.14
N GLN A 57 -23.43 8.02 4.05
CA GLN A 57 -23.89 7.12 5.11
C GLN A 57 -23.06 5.83 5.16
N ILE A 58 -22.76 5.25 3.99
CA ILE A 58 -21.94 4.04 3.87
C ILE A 58 -20.51 4.31 4.34
N TRP A 59 -19.93 5.45 3.96
CA TRP A 59 -18.56 5.83 4.29
C TRP A 59 -18.47 6.82 5.45
N ALA A 60 -19.36 6.67 6.43
CA ALA A 60 -19.28 7.40 7.68
C ALA A 60 -17.91 7.18 8.34
N LYS A 61 -17.43 8.17 9.11
CA LYS A 61 -16.10 8.12 9.77
C LYS A 61 -15.88 6.85 10.59
N SER A 62 -16.91 6.37 11.28
CA SER A 62 -16.87 5.13 12.06
C SER A 62 -16.68 3.90 11.18
N VAL A 63 -17.33 3.83 10.02
CA VAL A 63 -17.18 2.72 9.07
C VAL A 63 -15.81 2.75 8.43
N VAL A 64 -15.30 3.92 8.04
CA VAL A 64 -13.93 4.07 7.50
C VAL A 64 -12.91 3.59 8.54
N PHE A 65 -13.02 4.08 9.77
CA PHE A 65 -12.11 3.73 10.85
C PHE A 65 -12.20 2.24 11.21
N GLY A 66 -13.42 1.70 11.32
CA GLY A 66 -13.66 0.28 11.56
C GLY A 66 -13.14 -0.61 10.43
N SER A 67 -13.23 -0.16 9.17
CA SER A 67 -12.67 -0.87 8.02
C SER A 67 -11.15 -0.92 8.06
N ILE A 68 -10.50 0.18 8.44
CA ILE A 68 -9.04 0.21 8.60
C ILE A 68 -8.65 -0.76 9.73
N LEU A 69 -9.26 -0.63 10.92
CA LEU A 69 -8.94 -1.49 12.06
C LEU A 69 -9.21 -2.98 11.78
N SER A 70 -10.31 -3.32 11.12
CA SER A 70 -10.64 -4.70 10.80
C SER A 70 -9.67 -5.30 9.79
N LEU A 71 -9.22 -4.53 8.80
CA LEU A 71 -8.17 -4.94 7.89
C LEU A 71 -6.88 -5.25 8.67
N TRP A 72 -6.39 -4.30 9.48
CA TRP A 72 -5.20 -4.52 10.30
C TRP A 72 -5.34 -5.74 11.22
N GLY A 73 -6.49 -5.88 11.89
CA GLY A 73 -6.78 -6.98 12.81
C GLY A 73 -6.78 -8.35 12.13
N MET A 74 -7.50 -8.50 11.01
CA MET A 74 -7.52 -9.77 10.26
C MET A 74 -6.12 -10.18 9.80
N PHE A 75 -5.27 -9.22 9.41
CA PHE A 75 -3.92 -9.53 8.94
C PHE A 75 -2.96 -9.88 10.06
N ILE A 76 -3.04 -9.19 11.21
CA ILE A 76 -2.28 -9.59 12.39
C ILE A 76 -2.66 -11.03 12.75
N VAL A 77 -3.95 -11.36 12.83
CA VAL A 77 -4.42 -12.70 13.20
C VAL A 77 -4.00 -13.77 12.18
N ALA A 78 -4.03 -13.48 10.87
CA ALA A 78 -3.62 -14.43 9.84
C ALA A 78 -2.09 -14.64 9.77
N LEU A 79 -1.29 -13.60 10.06
CA LEU A 79 0.17 -13.66 9.94
C LEU A 79 0.88 -14.10 11.22
N LEU A 80 0.32 -13.80 12.40
CA LEU A 80 0.93 -14.15 13.68
C LEU A 80 1.25 -15.64 13.80
N PRO A 81 0.34 -16.59 13.44
CA PRO A 81 0.60 -18.02 13.57
C PRO A 81 1.77 -18.46 12.70
N VAL A 82 1.88 -17.93 11.48
CA VAL A 82 2.99 -18.24 10.56
C VAL A 82 4.31 -17.73 11.13
N ILE A 83 4.33 -16.52 11.67
CA ILE A 83 5.54 -15.94 12.27
C ILE A 83 5.98 -16.73 13.52
N ILE A 84 5.01 -17.19 14.34
CA ILE A 84 5.27 -17.98 15.54
C ILE A 84 5.82 -19.37 15.18
N ILE A 85 5.16 -20.07 14.24
CA ILE A 85 5.53 -21.44 13.84
C ILE A 85 6.91 -21.45 13.17
N TYR A 86 7.17 -20.48 12.28
CA TYR A 86 8.39 -20.44 11.49
C TYR A 86 9.45 -19.51 12.07
N ARG A 87 9.39 -19.15 13.35
CA ARG A 87 10.30 -18.20 14.03
C ARG A 87 11.79 -18.44 13.76
N ASN A 88 12.19 -19.69 13.58
CA ASN A 88 13.59 -20.07 13.34
C ASN A 88 14.05 -19.98 11.87
N SER A 89 13.14 -19.63 10.96
CA SER A 89 13.41 -19.54 9.52
C SER A 89 13.99 -18.20 9.09
N ALA A 90 13.66 -17.11 9.80
CA ALA A 90 14.15 -15.78 9.50
C ALA A 90 15.50 -15.51 10.18
N LYS A 91 16.55 -15.28 9.40
CA LYS A 91 17.92 -15.05 9.89
C LYS A 91 18.62 -13.95 9.10
N LEU A 92 19.57 -13.29 9.76
CA LEU A 92 20.51 -12.40 9.08
C LEU A 92 21.79 -13.19 8.81
N VAL A 93 22.24 -13.18 7.57
CA VAL A 93 23.49 -13.84 7.15
C VAL A 93 24.44 -12.78 6.61
N ARG A 94 25.67 -12.77 7.09
CA ARG A 94 26.74 -11.92 6.58
C ARG A 94 27.34 -12.55 5.33
N MET A 95 27.34 -11.79 4.24
CA MET A 95 27.98 -12.19 2.99
C MET A 95 29.48 -11.83 3.02
N GLU A 96 30.25 -12.44 2.12
CA GLU A 96 31.71 -12.24 1.99
C GLU A 96 32.10 -10.76 1.78
N ASN A 97 31.22 -9.97 1.17
CA ASN A 97 31.40 -8.53 0.97
C ASN A 97 31.04 -7.67 2.20
N GLY A 98 30.77 -8.28 3.35
CA GLY A 98 30.43 -7.61 4.61
C GLY A 98 28.97 -7.13 4.71
N ILE A 99 28.12 -7.42 3.72
CA ILE A 99 26.70 -7.05 3.74
C ILE A 99 25.90 -8.07 4.55
N LEU A 100 25.02 -7.59 5.44
CA LEU A 100 24.04 -8.45 6.12
C LEU A 100 22.78 -8.54 5.26
N ARG A 101 22.39 -9.78 4.89
CA ARG A 101 21.19 -10.10 4.12
C ARG A 101 20.15 -10.79 5.00
N LEU A 102 18.89 -10.39 4.87
CA LEU A 102 17.74 -11.04 5.49
C LEU A 102 17.31 -12.26 4.66
N LEU A 103 17.44 -13.46 5.22
CA LEU A 103 16.91 -14.71 4.68
C LEU A 103 15.67 -15.09 5.46
N SER A 104 14.54 -15.25 4.76
CA SER A 104 13.26 -15.58 5.40
C SER A 104 12.92 -17.09 5.33
N GLY A 105 13.77 -17.90 4.70
CA GLY A 105 13.64 -19.36 4.62
C GLY A 105 12.30 -19.81 4.02
N GLU A 106 11.74 -20.89 4.55
CA GLU A 106 10.48 -21.50 4.09
C GLU A 106 9.25 -20.59 4.19
N ILE A 107 9.30 -19.57 5.06
CA ILE A 107 8.25 -18.55 5.17
C ILE A 107 8.05 -17.84 3.83
N THR A 108 9.14 -17.60 3.10
CA THR A 108 9.13 -16.90 1.81
C THR A 108 8.23 -17.62 0.82
N THR A 109 8.30 -18.95 0.76
CA THR A 109 7.53 -19.77 -0.17
C THR A 109 6.04 -19.69 0.14
N TYR A 110 5.65 -20.00 1.38
CA TYR A 110 4.24 -19.93 1.81
C TYR A 110 3.65 -18.53 1.58
N TYR A 111 4.41 -17.51 1.97
CA TYR A 111 3.98 -16.13 1.87
C TYR A 111 3.94 -15.63 0.42
N SER A 112 4.84 -16.08 -0.45
CA SER A 112 4.82 -15.77 -1.89
C SER A 112 3.52 -16.24 -2.54
N TYR A 113 3.03 -17.43 -2.19
CA TYR A 113 1.72 -17.92 -2.64
C TYR A 113 0.57 -17.02 -2.17
N LEU A 114 0.53 -16.69 -0.88
CA LEU A 114 -0.51 -15.85 -0.29
C LEU A 114 -0.50 -14.45 -0.93
N CYS A 115 0.67 -13.82 -1.03
CA CYS A 115 0.85 -12.54 -1.70
C CYS A 115 0.33 -12.56 -3.14
N ARG A 116 0.72 -13.58 -3.92
CA ARG A 116 0.28 -13.69 -5.31
C ARG A 116 -1.25 -13.77 -5.43
N ILE A 117 -1.90 -14.55 -4.57
CA ILE A 117 -3.37 -14.62 -4.52
C ILE A 117 -3.95 -13.24 -4.19
N THR A 118 -3.41 -12.57 -3.17
CA THR A 118 -3.86 -11.23 -2.77
C THR A 118 -3.65 -10.20 -3.87
N TYR A 119 -2.53 -10.24 -4.60
CA TYR A 119 -2.25 -9.33 -5.71
C TYR A 119 -3.20 -9.55 -6.89
N VAL A 120 -3.40 -10.80 -7.30
CA VAL A 120 -4.38 -11.14 -8.36
C VAL A 120 -5.76 -10.67 -7.96
N PHE A 121 -6.19 -10.97 -6.73
CA PHE A 121 -7.47 -10.51 -6.20
C PHE A 121 -7.59 -8.98 -6.24
N THR A 122 -6.55 -8.27 -5.80
CA THR A 122 -6.51 -6.80 -5.80
C THR A 122 -6.63 -6.23 -7.20
N VAL A 123 -5.88 -6.76 -8.17
CA VAL A 123 -5.95 -6.35 -9.58
C VAL A 123 -7.35 -6.57 -10.13
N VAL A 124 -7.94 -7.75 -9.92
CA VAL A 124 -9.27 -8.08 -10.44
C VAL A 124 -10.33 -7.16 -9.83
N VAL A 125 -10.37 -7.03 -8.51
CA VAL A 125 -11.38 -6.20 -7.82
C VAL A 125 -11.23 -4.73 -8.19
N CYS A 126 -10.01 -4.18 -8.15
CA CYS A 126 -9.79 -2.79 -8.54
C CYS A 126 -10.20 -2.55 -9.99
N SER A 127 -9.82 -3.44 -10.91
CA SER A 127 -10.15 -3.31 -12.33
C SER A 127 -11.66 -3.35 -12.56
N ILE A 128 -12.40 -4.24 -11.91
CA ILE A 128 -13.86 -4.29 -11.97
C ILE A 128 -14.47 -3.00 -11.44
N CYS A 129 -14.08 -2.55 -10.24
CA CYS A 129 -14.62 -1.34 -9.64
C CYS A 129 -14.39 -0.09 -10.50
N TYR A 130 -13.17 0.07 -11.04
CA TYR A 130 -12.85 1.21 -11.91
C TYR A 130 -13.50 1.11 -13.29
N LEU A 131 -13.61 -0.09 -13.88
CA LEU A 131 -14.31 -0.29 -15.15
C LEU A 131 -15.80 0.03 -14.99
N CYS A 132 -16.45 -0.48 -13.95
CA CYS A 132 -17.85 -0.16 -13.66
C CYS A 132 -18.06 1.34 -13.44
N SER A 133 -17.18 1.98 -12.66
CA SER A 133 -17.21 3.44 -12.43
C SER A 133 -17.07 4.21 -13.74
N TYR A 134 -16.17 3.78 -14.63
CA TYR A 134 -15.95 4.39 -15.94
C TYR A 134 -17.16 4.22 -16.86
N LEU A 135 -17.74 3.03 -16.93
CA LEU A 135 -18.96 2.76 -17.72
C LEU A 135 -20.13 3.62 -17.23
N LYS A 136 -20.28 3.76 -15.90
CA LYS A 136 -21.32 4.61 -15.31
C LYS A 136 -21.07 6.10 -15.60
N ALA A 137 -19.83 6.57 -15.50
CA ALA A 137 -19.46 7.95 -15.82
C ALA A 137 -19.78 8.30 -17.29
N ARG A 138 -19.50 7.38 -18.23
CA ARG A 138 -19.82 7.56 -19.66
C ARG A 138 -21.32 7.59 -19.98
N LYS A 139 -22.14 6.87 -19.21
CA LYS A 139 -23.61 6.89 -19.38
C LYS A 139 -24.28 8.13 -18.79
N SER A 140 -23.55 8.96 -18.03
CA SER A 140 -24.12 10.19 -17.47
C SER A 140 -24.37 11.25 -18.55
N MET A 141 -25.39 12.08 -18.37
CA MET A 141 -25.85 13.08 -19.34
C MET A 141 -24.77 14.09 -19.77
N HIS A 142 -23.72 14.27 -18.95
CA HIS A 142 -22.63 15.21 -19.23
C HIS A 142 -21.29 14.49 -19.20
N ARG A 143 -20.76 14.22 -20.39
CA ARG A 143 -19.47 13.56 -20.56
C ARG A 143 -18.35 14.46 -20.04
N ASN A 144 -17.72 14.05 -18.94
CA ASN A 144 -16.61 14.79 -18.35
C ASN A 144 -15.28 14.07 -18.62
N ALA A 145 -14.58 14.50 -19.67
CA ALA A 145 -13.28 13.94 -20.05
C ALA A 145 -12.23 14.01 -18.92
N SER A 146 -12.30 15.05 -18.06
CA SER A 146 -11.40 15.14 -16.90
C SER A 146 -11.69 14.06 -15.85
N LEU A 147 -12.95 13.65 -15.69
CA LEU A 147 -13.33 12.58 -14.77
C LEU A 147 -12.90 11.22 -15.30
N GLU A 148 -13.13 10.96 -16.59
CA GLU A 148 -12.66 9.77 -17.29
C GLU A 148 -11.14 9.60 -17.15
N LYS A 149 -10.36 10.66 -17.40
CA LYS A 149 -8.89 10.64 -17.24
C LYS A 149 -8.47 10.34 -15.80
N ARG A 150 -9.14 10.93 -14.81
CA ARG A 150 -8.82 10.66 -13.38
C ARG A 150 -9.12 9.22 -13.01
N LEU A 151 -10.25 8.67 -13.43
CA LEU A 151 -10.60 7.27 -13.18
C LEU A 151 -9.57 6.33 -13.80
N PHE A 152 -9.14 6.62 -15.04
CA PHE A 152 -8.11 5.84 -15.72
C PHE A 152 -6.77 5.88 -14.97
N ILE A 153 -6.28 7.06 -14.58
CA ILE A 153 -5.03 7.19 -13.79
C ILE A 153 -5.13 6.39 -12.49
N CYS A 154 -6.29 6.41 -11.83
CA CYS A 154 -6.48 5.69 -10.57
C CYS A 154 -6.56 4.17 -10.77
N ALA A 155 -7.14 3.71 -11.87
CA ALA A 155 -7.14 2.30 -12.24
C ALA A 155 -5.72 1.79 -12.51
N VAL A 156 -4.94 2.53 -13.31
CA VAL A 156 -3.55 2.20 -13.59
C VAL A 156 -2.73 2.19 -12.29
N ALA A 157 -2.85 3.23 -11.49
CA ALA A 157 -2.16 3.32 -10.20
C ALA A 157 -2.52 2.19 -9.22
N SER A 158 -3.78 1.78 -9.18
CA SER A 158 -4.26 0.73 -8.27
C SER A 158 -4.04 -0.70 -8.78
N SER A 159 -3.74 -0.93 -10.05
CA SER A 159 -3.60 -2.27 -10.61
C SER A 159 -2.20 -2.57 -11.16
N PHE A 160 -1.54 -1.61 -11.80
CA PHE A 160 -0.26 -1.84 -12.49
C PHE A 160 0.88 -2.31 -11.57
N PRO A 161 1.09 -1.73 -10.38
CA PRO A 161 2.14 -2.21 -9.48
C PRO A 161 1.92 -3.67 -9.05
N PHE A 162 0.67 -4.05 -8.77
CA PHE A 162 0.36 -5.43 -8.39
C PHE A 162 0.52 -6.42 -9.55
N CYS A 163 0.36 -6.00 -10.81
CA CYS A 163 0.71 -6.83 -11.96
C CYS A 163 2.20 -7.15 -12.00
N ILE A 164 3.07 -6.16 -11.70
CA ILE A 164 4.51 -6.36 -11.61
C ILE A 164 4.83 -7.34 -10.48
N GLU A 165 4.24 -7.17 -9.30
CA GLU A 165 4.42 -8.10 -8.17
C GLU A 165 3.96 -9.54 -8.50
N VAL A 166 2.88 -9.74 -9.27
CA VAL A 166 2.45 -11.08 -9.71
C VAL A 166 3.52 -11.73 -10.59
N VAL A 167 4.09 -10.99 -11.54
CA VAL A 167 5.19 -11.48 -12.39
C VAL A 167 6.42 -11.77 -11.54
N ARG A 168 6.82 -10.83 -10.67
CA ARG A 168 7.99 -10.96 -9.80
C ARG A 168 7.89 -12.18 -8.88
N THR A 169 6.79 -12.34 -8.16
CA THR A 169 6.55 -13.50 -7.26
C THR A 169 6.50 -14.82 -8.02
N THR A 170 6.02 -14.82 -9.26
CA THR A 170 6.03 -16.01 -10.12
C THR A 170 7.45 -16.37 -10.53
N LEU A 171 8.25 -15.40 -10.99
CA LEU A 171 9.65 -15.60 -11.34
C LEU A 171 10.48 -16.03 -10.12
N GLU A 172 10.23 -15.45 -8.95
CA GLU A 172 10.91 -15.79 -7.70
C GLU A 172 10.71 -17.26 -7.33
N ASN A 173 9.46 -17.76 -7.41
CA ASN A 173 9.14 -19.17 -7.15
C ASN A 173 9.79 -20.13 -8.15
N PHE A 174 9.84 -19.78 -9.44
CA PHE A 174 10.51 -20.60 -10.46
C PHE A 174 12.03 -20.62 -10.28
N SER A 175 12.60 -19.51 -9.80
CA SER A 175 14.04 -19.31 -9.71
C SER A 175 14.62 -19.85 -8.40
N PHE A 176 13.81 -19.95 -7.34
CA PHE A 176 14.25 -20.42 -6.02
C PHE A 176 14.96 -21.78 -6.06
N ARG A 177 14.58 -22.69 -6.98
CA ARG A 177 15.21 -24.01 -7.11
C ARG A 177 16.38 -24.06 -8.11
N ARG A 178 16.54 -23.04 -8.95
CA ARG A 178 17.38 -23.12 -10.17
C ARG A 178 18.51 -22.09 -10.19
N ASN A 179 18.34 -20.95 -9.52
CA ASN A 179 19.29 -19.85 -9.50
C ASN A 179 19.08 -18.99 -8.24
N GLU A 180 19.87 -19.25 -7.20
CA GLU A 180 19.79 -18.54 -5.91
C GLU A 180 20.09 -17.04 -6.04
N ASP A 181 21.03 -16.65 -6.90
CA ASP A 181 21.38 -15.24 -7.14
C ASP A 181 20.22 -14.46 -7.76
N PHE A 182 19.56 -15.07 -8.75
CA PHE A 182 18.40 -14.45 -9.40
C PHE A 182 17.19 -14.37 -8.46
N SER A 183 16.96 -15.40 -7.63
CA SER A 183 15.94 -15.36 -6.59
C SER A 183 16.22 -14.24 -5.57
N SER A 184 17.47 -14.09 -5.14
CA SER A 184 17.86 -13.01 -4.23
C SER A 184 17.69 -11.62 -4.86
N PHE A 185 18.01 -11.46 -6.15
CA PHE A 185 17.77 -10.21 -6.87
C PHE A 185 16.28 -9.86 -6.92
N LEU A 186 15.41 -10.83 -7.21
CA LEU A 186 13.95 -10.64 -7.26
C LEU A 186 13.34 -10.32 -5.89
N ALA A 187 13.88 -10.93 -4.82
CA ALA A 187 13.49 -10.59 -3.46
C ALA A 187 13.82 -9.12 -3.16
N GLU A 188 15.03 -8.67 -3.48
CA GLU A 188 15.48 -7.28 -3.27
C GLU A 188 14.71 -6.26 -4.09
N PHE A 189 14.47 -6.56 -5.37
CA PHE A 189 13.65 -5.74 -6.24
C PHE A 189 12.25 -5.51 -5.63
N GLY A 190 11.66 -6.56 -5.05
CA GLY A 190 10.37 -6.47 -4.36
C GLY A 190 10.38 -5.49 -3.18
N PHE A 191 11.49 -5.36 -2.43
CA PHE A 191 11.56 -4.35 -1.36
C PHE A 191 11.56 -2.91 -1.90
N TYR A 192 12.32 -2.65 -2.96
CA TYR A 192 12.35 -1.32 -3.59
C TYR A 192 10.99 -0.97 -4.20
N GLU A 193 10.35 -1.94 -4.83
CA GLU A 193 9.01 -1.77 -5.39
C GLU A 193 7.98 -1.42 -4.31
N MET A 194 8.03 -2.07 -3.13
CA MET A 194 7.15 -1.73 -2.01
C MET A 194 7.35 -0.29 -1.50
N GLU A 195 8.60 0.16 -1.40
CA GLU A 195 8.91 1.53 -1.01
C GLU A 195 8.42 2.53 -2.08
N ALA A 196 8.56 2.19 -3.36
CA ALA A 196 8.01 2.97 -4.47
C ALA A 196 6.47 3.04 -4.41
N MET A 197 5.77 1.92 -4.18
CA MET A 197 4.30 1.91 -4.09
C MET A 197 3.78 2.75 -2.92
N ALA A 198 4.42 2.63 -1.75
CA ALA A 198 4.04 3.41 -0.58
C ALA A 198 4.22 4.93 -0.82
N THR A 199 5.27 5.34 -1.53
CA THR A 199 5.56 6.76 -1.82
C THR A 199 4.71 7.31 -2.97
N VAL A 200 4.57 6.57 -4.07
CA VAL A 200 3.76 6.96 -5.26
C VAL A 200 2.31 7.23 -4.88
N SER A 201 1.77 6.51 -3.90
CA SER A 201 0.40 6.72 -3.39
C SER A 201 0.13 8.16 -2.93
N VAL A 202 1.10 8.82 -2.30
CA VAL A 202 0.98 10.24 -1.86
C VAL A 202 0.95 11.17 -3.07
N TRP A 203 1.84 10.95 -4.03
CA TRP A 203 1.93 11.75 -5.26
C TRP A 203 0.67 11.63 -6.11
N LEU A 204 0.08 10.44 -6.17
CA LEU A 204 -1.20 10.21 -6.85
C LEU A 204 -2.32 11.05 -6.25
N GLN A 205 -2.41 11.15 -4.92
CA GLN A 205 -3.41 12.01 -4.29
C GLN A 205 -3.23 13.48 -4.68
N LEU A 206 -1.99 13.97 -4.74
CA LEU A 206 -1.66 15.34 -5.18
C LEU A 206 -1.98 15.59 -6.68
N LEU A 207 -1.75 14.60 -7.54
CA LEU A 207 -2.02 14.70 -8.97
C LEU A 207 -3.52 14.71 -9.26
N ILE A 208 -4.28 13.87 -8.56
CA ILE A 208 -5.70 13.63 -8.83
C ILE A 208 -6.61 14.65 -8.12
N ASN A 209 -6.26 15.07 -6.90
CA ASN A 209 -7.10 15.92 -6.07
C ASN A 209 -6.60 17.38 -6.04
N LYS A 210 -7.25 18.23 -6.83
CA LYS A 210 -6.96 19.67 -6.89
C LYS A 210 -7.11 20.36 -5.52
N ASN A 211 -8.07 19.94 -4.69
CA ASN A 211 -8.34 20.57 -3.40
C ASN A 211 -7.24 20.25 -2.39
N VAL A 212 -6.81 18.99 -2.33
CA VAL A 212 -5.68 18.56 -1.48
C VAL A 212 -4.40 19.27 -1.91
N ARG A 213 -4.16 19.37 -3.23
CA ARG A 213 -3.01 20.11 -3.76
C ARG A 213 -3.05 21.59 -3.36
N ALA A 214 -4.20 22.24 -3.51
CA ALA A 214 -4.35 23.65 -3.13
C ALA A 214 -4.13 23.86 -1.62
N LEU A 215 -4.65 22.95 -0.79
CA LEU A 215 -4.48 23.01 0.66
C LEU A 215 -3.02 22.82 1.08
N ILE A 216 -2.32 21.86 0.49
CA ILE A 216 -0.89 21.62 0.75
C ILE A 216 -0.03 22.79 0.27
N VAL A 217 -0.31 23.35 -0.90
CA VAL A 217 0.38 24.55 -1.39
C VAL A 217 0.12 25.74 -0.48
N LYS A 218 -1.12 25.92 0.01
CA LYS A 218 -1.46 26.98 0.96
C LYS A 218 -0.72 26.79 2.29
N GLU A 219 -0.60 25.57 2.80
CA GLU A 219 0.09 25.30 4.06
C GLU A 219 1.62 25.43 3.94
N LEU A 220 2.20 25.05 2.79
CA LEU A 220 3.65 25.09 2.57
C LEU A 220 4.17 26.46 2.10
N ILE A 221 3.37 27.21 1.34
CA ILE A 221 3.78 28.45 0.66
C ILE A 221 2.96 29.66 1.12
N GLY A 222 1.77 29.44 1.68
CA GLY A 222 0.94 30.54 2.19
C GLY A 222 1.62 31.28 3.34
N PRO A 223 1.34 32.58 3.49
CA PRO A 223 1.86 33.33 4.62
C PRO A 223 1.43 32.63 5.91
N LYS A 224 2.38 32.33 6.79
CA LYS A 224 2.07 31.93 8.17
C LYS A 224 1.29 33.09 8.80
N GLU A 225 -0.04 33.04 8.74
CA GLU A 225 -0.86 33.94 9.53
C GLU A 225 -0.49 33.68 10.98
N ASN A 226 0.15 34.69 11.58
CA ASN A 226 0.47 34.69 12.99
C ASN A 226 -0.81 34.38 13.76
N HIS A 227 -0.86 33.20 14.39
CA HIS A 227 -1.80 32.91 15.47
C HIS A 227 -1.46 33.80 16.66
N GLY A 228 -1.81 35.09 16.54
CA GLY A 228 -1.64 36.13 17.53
C GLY A 228 -2.96 36.86 17.70
N LYS A 229 -3.69 36.49 18.77
CA LYS A 229 -4.66 37.27 19.54
C LYS A 229 -5.45 38.38 18.81
N GLY A 230 -6.77 38.20 18.70
CA GLY A 230 -7.72 39.26 18.36
C GLY A 230 -9.17 38.83 18.49
N THR A 231 -9.66 38.79 19.73
CA THR A 231 -11.04 39.00 20.21
C THR A 231 -12.23 39.09 19.22
N VAL A 232 -13.19 38.17 19.43
CA VAL A 232 -14.66 38.34 19.54
C VAL A 232 -15.31 39.55 18.82
N THR A 233 -16.19 39.25 17.86
CA THR A 233 -17.57 39.79 17.86
C THR A 233 -18.53 38.86 17.11
N SER A 234 -19.65 38.59 17.77
CA SER A 234 -20.85 37.90 17.30
C SER A 234 -21.72 38.76 16.37
N SER A 235 -22.29 38.16 15.33
CA SER A 235 -23.68 38.38 14.87
C SER A 235 -23.96 37.47 13.66
N LEU A 236 -24.84 36.46 13.74
CA LEU A 236 -26.27 36.53 13.40
C LEU A 236 -26.53 37.10 11.99
N HIS A 237 -26.81 36.23 10.99
CA HIS A 237 -28.14 36.03 10.37
C HIS A 237 -28.09 35.27 9.02
N LYS A 238 -29.11 34.43 8.83
CA LYS A 238 -29.82 33.97 7.59
C LYS A 238 -29.32 34.56 6.26
N PHE A 239 -29.17 33.81 5.15
CA PHE A 239 -30.07 32.83 4.51
C PHE A 239 -29.25 31.79 3.73
#